data_AF-A0A2X3CBZ7-F1
#
_entry.id   AF-A0A2X3CBZ7-F1
#
_cell.length_a   1.000
_cell.length_b   1.000
_cell.length_c   1.000
_cell.angle_alpha   90.00
_cell.angle_beta   90.00
_cell.angle_gamma   90.00
#
_symmetry.space_group_name_H-M   'P 1'
#
loop_
_entity.id
_entity.type
_entity.pdbx_description
1 polymer ?
#
loop_
_entity_poly.entity_id
_entity_poly.type
_entity_poly.pdbx_seq_one_letter_code
_entity_poly.pdbx_strand_id
1 'polypeptide(L)'
;MNGIDNLMYMSSTSDSAGSVTITLTFKSGTDPDIAQVQVQNKLQLATPLLPQEVQQQGISVEKSSSSFLLVAGFISDNPTTTQDDISDYVASNVKDPISRLNGVGDVQLFGAQYAMRVWLDGNLLNKYNLTPVDVINALQVQNDQIAAGQLGGTPALKGQQLNASIIAQTRLKDP
;
A
#
# COMPACT_ATOMS: atom_id res chain seq x y z
N MET A 1 23.21 4.38 0.30
CA MET A 1 22.67 5.51 1.09
C MET A 1 23.78 6.53 1.32
N ASN A 2 24.12 7.32 0.30
CA ASN A 2 25.33 8.17 0.32
C ASN A 2 24.94 9.65 0.33
N GLY A 3 25.76 10.50 0.97
CA GLY A 3 25.50 11.94 1.07
C GLY A 3 24.32 12.25 1.98
N ILE A 4 24.25 11.54 3.11
CA ILE A 4 23.31 11.77 4.22
C ILE A 4 24.17 12.27 5.38
N ASP A 5 23.81 13.42 5.94
CA ASP A 5 24.59 14.08 6.99
C ASP A 5 24.41 13.35 8.32
N ASN A 6 25.45 13.40 9.16
CA ASN A 6 25.45 12.88 10.53
C ASN A 6 25.09 11.39 10.69
N LEU A 7 25.12 10.60 9.61
CA LEU A 7 24.97 9.16 9.66
C LEU A 7 26.15 8.53 10.44
N MET A 8 25.86 7.80 11.51
CA MET A 8 26.87 7.04 12.26
C MET A 8 27.06 5.65 11.67
N TYR A 9 25.96 4.91 11.55
CA TYR A 9 25.97 3.56 11.01
C TYR A 9 24.63 3.22 10.38
N MET A 10 24.67 2.18 9.54
CA MET A 10 23.51 1.61 8.87
C MET A 10 23.51 0.12 9.16
N SER A 11 22.34 -0.43 9.47
CA SER A 11 22.11 -1.86 9.60
C SER A 11 20.90 -2.26 8.77
N SER A 12 20.85 -3.51 8.35
CA SER A 12 19.72 -4.04 7.58
C SER A 12 19.41 -5.46 8.01
N THR A 13 18.13 -5.77 8.10
CA THR A 13 17.62 -7.12 8.33
C THR A 13 16.68 -7.49 7.19
N SER A 14 16.90 -8.64 6.59
CA SER A 14 16.00 -9.24 5.60
C SER A 14 15.57 -10.60 6.11
N ASP A 15 14.29 -10.92 5.96
CA ASP A 15 13.74 -12.20 6.42
C ASP A 15 13.17 -13.06 5.28
N SER A 16 12.88 -14.32 5.59
CA SER A 16 12.32 -15.28 4.64
C SER A 16 10.84 -15.01 4.33
N ALA A 17 10.19 -14.09 5.05
CA ALA A 17 8.85 -13.63 4.73
C ALA A 17 8.87 -12.53 3.64
N GLY A 18 10.05 -12.13 3.15
CA GLY A 18 10.22 -11.14 2.09
C GLY A 18 10.23 -9.70 2.61
N SER A 19 10.32 -9.49 3.93
CA SER A 19 10.43 -8.15 4.51
C SER A 19 11.89 -7.73 4.62
N VAL A 20 12.12 -6.42 4.45
CA VAL A 20 13.42 -5.81 4.69
C VAL A 20 13.26 -4.55 5.53
N THR A 21 14.06 -4.43 6.58
CA THR A 21 14.16 -3.22 7.40
C THR A 21 15.59 -2.71 7.34
N ILE A 22 15.76 -1.45 6.93
CA ILE A 22 17.06 -0.78 6.92
C ILE A 22 17.01 0.33 7.97
N THR A 23 17.81 0.19 9.02
CA THR A 23 17.90 1.14 10.13
C THR A 23 19.14 2.00 9.97
N LEU A 24 18.95 3.31 9.79
CA LEU A 24 20.01 4.31 9.75
C LEU A 24 20.06 5.02 11.10
N THR A 25 21.22 4.96 11.76
CA THR A 25 21.42 5.61 13.05
C THR A 25 22.30 6.84 12.91
N PHE A 26 21.84 7.95 13.48
CA PHE A 26 22.45 9.26 13.36
C PHE A 26 23.14 9.70 14.65
N LYS A 27 24.04 10.68 14.56
CA LYS A 27 24.71 11.27 15.72
C LYS A 27 23.69 11.92 16.65
N SER A 28 23.94 11.87 17.96
CA SER A 28 23.13 12.58 18.94
C SER A 28 23.06 14.08 18.63
N GLY A 29 21.87 14.67 18.70
CA GLY A 29 21.61 16.06 18.33
C GLY A 29 21.31 16.30 16.85
N THR A 30 21.28 15.26 16.01
CA THR A 30 20.80 15.37 14.62
C THR A 30 19.29 15.61 14.62
N ASP A 31 18.84 16.56 13.81
CA ASP A 31 17.41 16.80 13.60
C ASP A 31 16.77 15.57 12.89
N PRO A 32 15.83 14.86 13.54
CA PRO A 32 15.20 13.68 12.97
C PRO A 32 14.35 14.00 11.72
N ASP A 33 13.86 15.23 11.58
CA ASP A 33 13.08 15.67 10.43
C ASP A 33 13.98 15.82 9.21
N ILE A 34 15.15 16.45 9.39
CA ILE A 34 16.15 16.58 8.32
C ILE A 34 16.72 15.22 7.92
N ALA A 35 17.05 14.38 8.91
CA ALA A 35 17.52 13.02 8.65
C ALA A 35 16.52 12.20 7.82
N GLN A 36 15.24 12.23 8.21
CA GLN A 36 14.18 11.51 7.50
C GLN A 36 13.99 12.03 6.07
N VAL A 37 14.00 13.35 5.85
CA VAL A 37 13.91 13.95 4.51
C VAL A 37 15.10 13.57 3.62
N GLN A 38 16.32 13.57 4.17
CA GLN A 38 17.51 13.16 3.41
C GLN A 38 17.43 11.68 3.00
N VAL A 39 16.98 10.80 3.89
CA VAL A 39 16.77 9.38 3.59
C VAL A 39 15.70 9.21 2.52
N GLN A 40 14.55 9.88 2.67
CA GLN A 40 13.44 9.82 1.72
C GLN A 40 13.88 10.26 0.32
N ASN A 41 14.63 11.35 0.21
CA ASN A 41 15.14 11.86 -1.07
C ASN A 41 16.09 10.85 -1.74
N LYS A 42 16.97 10.20 -0.96
CA LYS A 42 17.87 9.17 -1.50
C LYS A 42 17.13 7.89 -1.88
N LEU A 43 16.11 7.50 -1.11
CA LEU A 43 15.26 6.37 -1.43
C LEU A 43 14.51 6.61 -2.74
N GLN A 44 13.90 7.78 -2.94
CA GLN A 44 13.16 8.11 -4.16
C GLN A 44 14.02 8.01 -5.43
N LEU A 45 15.30 8.38 -5.35
CA LEU A 45 16.24 8.23 -6.46
C LEU A 45 16.58 6.76 -6.75
N ALA A 46 16.49 5.90 -5.75
CA ALA A 46 16.74 4.47 -5.85
C ALA A 46 15.48 3.65 -6.18
N THR A 47 14.27 4.17 -5.90
CA THR A 47 13.00 3.48 -6.13
C THR A 47 12.86 2.89 -7.54
N PRO A 48 13.23 3.58 -8.63
CA PRO A 48 13.15 3.02 -9.98
C PRO A 48 14.07 1.82 -10.23
N LEU A 49 15.09 1.62 -9.39
CA LEU A 49 16.01 0.48 -9.46
C LEU A 49 15.47 -0.77 -8.76
N LEU A 50 14.36 -0.63 -8.03
CA LEU A 50 13.74 -1.74 -7.29
C LEU A 50 12.77 -2.52 -8.18
N PRO A 51 12.55 -3.82 -7.92
CA PRO A 51 11.52 -4.59 -8.60
C PRO A 51 10.14 -3.95 -8.49
N GLN A 52 9.32 -4.08 -9.53
CA GLN A 52 8.01 -3.42 -9.60
C GLN A 52 7.08 -3.93 -8.49
N GLU A 53 7.19 -5.20 -8.13
CA GLU A 53 6.43 -5.85 -7.06
C GLU A 53 6.72 -5.19 -5.71
N VAL A 54 7.97 -4.77 -5.46
CA VAL A 54 8.36 -4.04 -4.24
C VAL A 54 7.82 -2.61 -4.28
N GLN A 55 7.93 -1.94 -5.43
CA GLN A 55 7.41 -0.57 -5.59
C GLN A 55 5.89 -0.51 -5.37
N GLN A 56 5.15 -1.52 -5.83
CA GLN A 56 3.69 -1.59 -5.69
C GLN A 56 3.22 -1.79 -4.25
N GLN A 57 4.00 -2.49 -3.42
CA GLN A 57 3.71 -2.63 -1.98
C GLN A 57 3.92 -1.31 -1.22
N GLY A 58 4.68 -0.38 -1.80
CA GLY A 58 5.08 0.86 -1.13
C GLY A 58 6.29 0.66 -0.23
N ILE A 59 7.01 1.75 0.00
CA ILE A 59 8.20 1.77 0.85
C ILE A 59 8.04 2.94 1.81
N SER A 60 8.02 2.67 3.11
CA SER A 60 7.90 3.71 4.13
C SER A 60 9.27 4.12 4.67
N VAL A 61 9.37 5.39 5.09
CA VAL A 61 10.53 5.93 5.80
C VAL A 61 10.01 6.67 7.02
N GLU A 62 10.21 6.06 8.18
CA GLU A 62 9.66 6.51 9.45
C GLU A 62 10.76 6.89 10.43
N LYS A 63 10.41 7.80 11.35
CA LYS A 63 11.25 8.16 12.49
C LYS A 63 10.93 7.17 13.61
N SER A 64 11.75 6.14 13.77
CA SER A 64 11.51 5.14 14.82
C SER A 64 12.35 5.41 16.07
N SER A 65 11.68 5.38 17.21
CA SER A 65 12.26 4.96 18.48
C SER A 65 11.91 3.49 18.67
N SER A 66 12.83 2.66 19.16
CA SER A 66 12.69 1.21 19.23
C SER A 66 11.65 0.68 20.25
N SER A 67 10.70 1.50 20.70
CA SER A 67 9.76 1.18 21.77
C SER A 67 8.33 1.64 21.44
N PHE A 68 7.34 0.79 21.71
CA PHE A 68 5.93 1.18 21.65
C PHE A 68 5.55 2.09 22.82
N LEU A 69 4.85 3.19 22.54
CA LEU A 69 4.22 4.01 23.57
C LEU A 69 2.98 3.32 24.15
N LEU A 70 2.17 2.71 23.28
CA LEU A 70 0.91 2.07 23.63
C LEU A 70 0.62 0.93 22.63
N VAL A 71 0.02 -0.16 23.13
CA VAL A 71 -0.55 -1.23 22.32
C VAL A 71 -2.05 -1.28 22.60
N ALA A 72 -2.86 -1.06 21.56
CA ALA A 72 -4.32 -1.14 21.64
C ALA A 72 -4.79 -2.50 21.12
N GLY A 73 -5.49 -3.26 21.97
CA GLY A 73 -6.13 -4.52 21.59
C GLY A 73 -7.59 -4.29 21.18
N PHE A 74 -7.99 -4.85 20.05
CA PHE A 74 -9.38 -4.84 19.56
C PHE A 74 -9.92 -6.27 19.61
N ILE A 75 -11.09 -6.44 20.20
CA ILE A 75 -11.76 -7.75 20.38
C ILE A 75 -13.24 -7.63 20.04
N SER A 76 -13.88 -8.75 19.74
CA SER A 76 -15.32 -8.85 19.49
C SER A 76 -15.91 -9.94 20.38
N ASP A 77 -17.07 -9.66 20.99
CA ASP A 77 -17.86 -10.66 21.72
C ASP A 77 -18.71 -11.53 20.78
N ASN A 78 -18.78 -11.19 19.49
CA ASN A 78 -19.49 -11.96 18.48
C ASN A 78 -18.60 -13.12 17.99
N PRO A 79 -19.00 -14.39 18.20
CA PRO A 79 -18.20 -15.55 17.80
C PRO A 79 -18.04 -15.71 16.28
N THR A 80 -18.84 -15.02 15.46
CA THR A 80 -18.69 -15.06 14.00
C THR A 80 -17.65 -14.07 13.47
N THR A 81 -17.18 -13.14 14.32
CA THR A 81 -16.15 -12.17 13.92
C THR A 81 -14.78 -12.82 14.01
N THR A 82 -14.12 -12.93 12.87
CA THR A 82 -12.76 -13.46 12.77
C THR A 82 -11.70 -12.41 13.08
N GLN A 83 -10.45 -12.84 13.28
CA GLN A 83 -9.33 -11.91 13.42
C GLN A 83 -9.17 -11.01 12.18
N ASP A 84 -9.44 -11.54 10.99
CA ASP A 84 -9.33 -10.81 9.74
C ASP A 84 -10.40 -9.71 9.65
N ASP A 85 -11.64 -9.99 10.12
CA ASP A 85 -12.70 -8.98 10.21
C ASP A 85 -12.30 -7.81 11.11
N ILE A 86 -11.72 -8.10 12.27
CA ILE A 86 -11.26 -7.08 13.22
C ILE A 86 -10.11 -6.29 12.62
N SER A 87 -9.15 -6.98 12.00
CA SER A 87 -7.96 -6.36 11.40
C SER A 87 -8.34 -5.43 10.25
N ASP A 88 -9.29 -5.84 9.40
CA ASP A 88 -9.83 -5.00 8.34
C ASP A 88 -10.58 -3.78 8.88
N TYR A 89 -11.40 -3.96 9.91
CA TYR A 89 -12.10 -2.85 10.53
C TYR A 89 -11.14 -1.81 11.09
N VAL A 90 -10.10 -2.26 11.81
CA VAL A 90 -9.06 -1.39 12.39
C VAL A 90 -8.26 -0.70 11.28
N ALA A 91 -7.87 -1.42 10.24
CA ALA A 91 -7.15 -0.86 9.10
C ALA A 91 -7.98 0.23 8.40
N SER A 92 -9.25 -0.05 8.11
CA SER A 92 -10.13 0.80 7.32
C SER A 92 -10.69 2.00 8.08
N ASN A 93 -10.87 1.90 9.40
CA ASN A 93 -11.59 2.92 10.18
C ASN A 93 -10.76 3.58 11.30
N VAL A 94 -9.70 2.92 11.80
CA VAL A 94 -9.00 3.36 13.03
C VAL A 94 -7.56 3.78 12.76
N LYS A 95 -6.79 2.99 12.02
CA LYS A 95 -5.35 3.21 11.80
C LYS A 95 -5.08 4.62 11.26
N ASP A 96 -5.72 4.98 10.16
CA ASP A 96 -5.47 6.24 9.45
C ASP A 96 -5.79 7.49 10.29
N PRO A 97 -6.94 7.58 10.99
CA PRO A 97 -7.18 8.66 11.94
C PRO A 97 -6.10 8.78 13.03
N ILE A 98 -5.64 7.65 13.60
CA ILE A 98 -4.62 7.65 14.66
C ILE A 98 -3.25 8.05 14.13
N SER A 99 -2.85 7.56 12.95
CA SER A 99 -1.58 7.89 12.32
C SER A 99 -1.40 9.39 12.02
N ARG A 100 -2.49 10.18 11.99
CA ARG A 100 -2.45 11.63 11.75
C ARG A 100 -2.44 12.48 13.02
N LEU A 101 -2.52 11.87 14.21
CA LEU A 101 -2.48 12.62 15.47
C LEU A 101 -1.08 13.18 15.72
N ASN A 102 -1.02 14.42 16.21
CA ASN A 102 0.25 15.05 16.55
C ASN A 102 0.96 14.23 17.65
N GLY A 103 2.25 13.92 17.43
CA GLY A 103 3.06 13.12 18.34
C GLY A 103 3.05 11.62 18.04
N VAL A 104 2.22 11.15 17.10
CA VAL A 104 2.29 9.76 16.61
C VAL A 104 3.38 9.66 15.54
N GLY A 105 4.40 8.84 15.82
CA GLY A 105 5.51 8.61 14.90
C GLY A 105 5.23 7.51 13.87
N ASP A 106 4.89 6.32 14.37
CA ASP A 106 4.52 5.15 13.57
C ASP A 106 3.31 4.43 14.22
N VAL A 107 2.51 3.75 13.40
CA VAL A 107 1.39 2.90 13.81
C VAL A 107 1.47 1.56 13.10
N GLN A 108 1.94 0.55 13.82
CA GLN A 108 1.92 -0.83 13.37
C GLN A 108 0.52 -1.46 13.53
N LEU A 109 -0.01 -2.01 12.45
CA LEU A 109 -1.20 -2.87 12.48
C LEU A 109 -0.80 -4.31 12.79
N PHE A 110 -1.43 -4.92 13.79
CA PHE A 110 -1.28 -6.35 14.08
C PHE A 110 -2.30 -7.17 13.29
N GLY A 111 -2.05 -7.32 11.99
CA GLY A 111 -2.96 -7.97 11.05
C GLY A 111 -2.80 -7.34 9.66
N ALA A 112 -3.81 -7.52 8.81
CA ALA A 112 -3.85 -6.88 7.49
C ALA A 112 -5.28 -6.42 7.17
N GLN A 113 -5.40 -5.44 6.27
CA GLN A 113 -6.68 -5.12 5.64
C GLN A 113 -7.12 -6.28 4.74
N TYR A 114 -8.42 -6.37 4.45
CA TYR A 114 -8.92 -7.36 3.51
C TYR A 114 -8.27 -7.23 2.13
N ALA A 115 -8.05 -8.40 1.53
CA ALA A 115 -7.67 -8.55 0.15
C ALA A 115 -8.59 -9.58 -0.51
N MET A 116 -9.03 -9.30 -1.74
CA MET A 116 -9.75 -10.29 -2.54
C MET A 116 -8.81 -11.45 -2.85
N ARG A 117 -9.08 -12.62 -2.26
CA ARG A 117 -8.23 -13.80 -2.44
C ARG A 117 -8.80 -14.72 -3.52
N VAL A 118 -8.02 -14.90 -4.58
CA VAL A 118 -8.34 -15.84 -5.66
C VAL A 118 -7.53 -17.11 -5.45
N TRP A 119 -8.17 -18.14 -4.90
CA TRP A 119 -7.56 -19.45 -4.68
C TRP A 119 -7.72 -20.33 -5.92
N LEU A 120 -6.61 -20.62 -6.59
CA LEU A 120 -6.61 -21.37 -7.85
C LEU A 120 -6.68 -22.88 -7.61
N ASP A 121 -7.55 -23.57 -8.36
CA ASP A 121 -7.57 -25.03 -8.45
C ASP A 121 -6.83 -25.50 -9.71
N GLY A 122 -5.70 -26.18 -9.51
CA GLY A 122 -4.86 -26.67 -10.59
C GLY A 122 -5.54 -27.71 -11.50
N ASN A 123 -6.45 -28.53 -10.96
CA ASN A 123 -7.18 -29.52 -11.76
C ASN A 123 -8.19 -28.85 -12.67
N LEU A 124 -8.89 -27.82 -12.17
CA LEU A 124 -9.82 -27.04 -12.98
C LEU A 124 -9.08 -26.24 -14.05
N LEU A 125 -7.98 -25.58 -13.70
CA LEU A 125 -7.15 -24.86 -14.68
C LEU A 125 -6.71 -25.80 -15.82
N ASN A 126 -6.17 -26.97 -15.49
CA ASN A 126 -5.75 -27.94 -16.50
C ASN A 126 -6.92 -28.45 -17.35
N LYS A 127 -8.09 -28.73 -16.74
CA LYS A 127 -9.31 -29.17 -17.44
C LYS A 127 -9.77 -28.17 -18.51
N TYR A 128 -9.57 -26.88 -18.27
CA TYR A 128 -9.94 -25.80 -19.19
C TYR A 128 -8.77 -25.27 -20.02
N ASN A 129 -7.60 -25.94 -19.99
CA ASN A 129 -6.38 -25.50 -20.67
C ASN A 129 -5.97 -24.05 -20.30
N LEU A 130 -6.18 -23.66 -19.04
CA LEU A 130 -5.81 -22.36 -18.48
C LEU A 130 -4.58 -22.47 -17.58
N THR A 131 -3.89 -21.35 -17.43
CA THR A 131 -2.75 -21.16 -16.55
C THR A 131 -3.01 -20.04 -15.53
N PRO A 132 -2.22 -19.93 -14.45
CA PRO A 132 -2.30 -18.78 -13.55
C PRO A 132 -2.11 -17.43 -14.27
N VAL A 133 -1.30 -17.39 -15.34
CA VAL A 133 -1.08 -16.19 -16.15
C VAL A 133 -2.38 -15.74 -16.82
N ASP A 134 -3.19 -16.67 -17.31
CA ASP A 134 -4.49 -16.36 -17.93
C ASP A 134 -5.45 -15.75 -16.91
N VAL A 135 -5.45 -16.25 -15.67
CA VAL A 135 -6.29 -15.69 -14.60
C VAL A 135 -5.84 -14.29 -14.21
N ILE A 136 -4.53 -14.05 -14.07
CA ILE A 136 -3.98 -12.72 -13.78
C ILE A 136 -4.37 -11.74 -14.89
N ASN A 137 -4.18 -12.12 -16.16
CA ASN A 137 -4.53 -11.27 -17.31
C ASN A 137 -6.03 -10.98 -17.35
N ALA A 138 -6.87 -11.98 -17.10
CA ALA A 138 -8.32 -11.80 -17.07
C ALA A 138 -8.75 -10.84 -15.94
N LEU A 139 -8.17 -10.97 -14.75
CA LEU A 139 -8.44 -10.06 -13.64
C LEU A 139 -7.98 -8.63 -13.94
N GLN A 140 -6.81 -8.46 -14.56
CA GLN A 140 -6.31 -7.12 -14.94
C GLN A 140 -7.23 -6.42 -15.96
N VAL A 141 -7.81 -7.18 -16.91
CA VAL A 141 -8.70 -6.63 -17.94
C VAL A 141 -10.12 -6.40 -17.42
N GLN A 142 -10.63 -7.27 -16.55
CA GLN A 142 -12.02 -7.22 -16.11
C GLN A 142 -12.23 -6.41 -14.83
N ASN A 143 -11.24 -6.38 -13.93
CA ASN A 143 -11.24 -5.53 -12.75
C ASN A 143 -10.45 -4.24 -13.01
N ASP A 144 -10.87 -3.49 -14.03
CA ASP A 144 -10.23 -2.25 -14.45
C ASP A 144 -11.13 -1.02 -14.24
N GLN A 145 -10.50 0.15 -14.20
CA GLN A 145 -11.15 1.45 -14.11
C GLN A 145 -10.66 2.32 -15.26
N ILE A 146 -11.46 2.41 -16.32
CA ILE A 146 -11.06 3.06 -17.58
C ILE A 146 -11.56 4.50 -17.65
N ALA A 147 -10.69 5.41 -18.11
CA ALA A 147 -11.08 6.77 -18.46
C ALA A 147 -11.78 6.78 -19.83
N ALA A 148 -13.11 6.87 -19.83
CA ALA A 148 -13.91 6.81 -21.06
C ALA A 148 -14.22 8.18 -21.69
N GLY A 149 -13.72 9.26 -21.09
CA GLY A 149 -13.93 10.62 -21.59
C GLY A 149 -15.33 11.16 -21.28
N GLN A 150 -15.80 12.08 -22.11
CA GLN A 150 -17.06 12.81 -21.89
C GLN A 150 -17.78 13.05 -23.21
N LEU A 151 -19.11 12.94 -23.21
CA LEU A 151 -19.97 13.44 -24.27
C LEU A 151 -19.93 14.98 -24.24
N GLY A 152 -19.67 15.61 -25.39
CA GLY A 152 -19.53 17.06 -25.47
C GLY A 152 -18.31 17.61 -24.72
N GLY A 153 -17.26 16.81 -24.56
CA GLY A 153 -15.97 17.26 -24.03
C GLY A 153 -15.29 18.28 -24.95
N THR A 154 -14.42 19.12 -24.39
CA THR A 154 -13.74 20.17 -25.16
C THR A 154 -12.58 19.61 -26.00
N PRO A 155 -12.31 20.20 -27.19
CA PRO A 155 -13.07 21.28 -27.83
C PRO A 155 -14.38 20.77 -28.47
N ALA A 156 -15.51 21.34 -28.04
CA ALA A 156 -16.83 20.96 -28.53
C ALA A 156 -17.30 21.84 -29.70
N LEU A 157 -18.25 21.34 -30.47
CA LEU A 157 -18.91 22.10 -31.53
C LEU A 157 -19.66 23.32 -30.94
N LYS A 158 -19.68 24.44 -31.67
CA LYS A 158 -20.39 25.65 -31.25
C LYS A 158 -21.89 25.34 -31.11
N GLY A 159 -22.44 25.57 -29.92
CA GLY A 159 -23.84 25.26 -29.60
C GLY A 159 -24.06 23.90 -28.93
N GLN A 160 -23.02 23.13 -28.61
CA GLN A 160 -23.13 21.92 -27.80
C GLN A 160 -23.77 22.25 -26.44
N GLN A 161 -24.93 21.65 -26.14
CA GLN A 161 -25.65 21.87 -24.88
C GLN A 161 -25.41 20.77 -23.84
N LEU A 162 -25.22 19.52 -24.27
CA LEU A 162 -24.99 18.39 -23.37
C LEU A 162 -23.49 18.20 -23.11
N ASN A 163 -23.09 18.21 -21.83
CA ASN A 163 -21.81 17.70 -21.37
C ASN A 163 -22.04 16.66 -20.27
N ALA A 164 -21.52 15.44 -20.46
CA ALA A 164 -21.70 14.35 -19.50
C ALA A 164 -20.48 13.43 -19.50
N SER A 165 -20.03 13.00 -18.33
CA SER A 165 -18.95 12.03 -18.23
C SER A 165 -19.42 10.65 -18.65
N ILE A 166 -18.59 9.96 -19.44
CA ILE A 166 -18.85 8.57 -19.84
C ILE A 166 -18.29 7.68 -18.73
N ILE A 167 -19.13 6.77 -18.24
CA ILE A 167 -18.74 5.74 -17.29
C ILE A 167 -18.69 4.42 -18.04
N ALA A 168 -17.50 3.81 -18.10
CA ALA A 168 -17.28 2.49 -18.71
C ALA A 168 -17.09 1.44 -17.61
N GLN A 169 -16.06 0.59 -17.72
CA GLN A 169 -15.73 -0.38 -16.69
C GLN A 169 -15.30 0.30 -15.38
N THR A 170 -15.78 -0.26 -14.28
CA THR A 170 -15.41 0.11 -12.93
C THR A 170 -14.89 -1.10 -12.19
N ARG A 171 -14.06 -0.86 -11.16
CA ARG A 171 -13.57 -1.92 -10.28
C ARG A 171 -14.71 -2.77 -9.72
N LEU A 172 -14.47 -4.08 -9.66
CA LEU A 172 -15.36 -5.03 -8.98
C LEU A 172 -15.41 -4.70 -7.49
N LYS A 173 -16.57 -4.90 -6.86
CA LYS A 173 -16.81 -4.52 -5.47
C LYS A 173 -17.09 -5.71 -4.55
N ASP A 174 -17.45 -6.85 -5.12
CA ASP A 174 -17.87 -8.04 -4.40
C ASP A 174 -17.08 -9.28 -4.91
N PRO A 175 -16.94 -10.34 -4.08
CA PRO A 175 -16.30 -11.60 -4.45
C PRO A 175 -17.02 -12.40 -5.53
#